data_AF-A0A1M7ADG4-F1
#
_entry.id   AF-A0A1M7ADG4-F1
#
_cell.length_a   1.000
_cell.length_b   1.000
_cell.length_c   1.000
_cell.angle_alpha   90.00
_cell.angle_beta   90.00
_cell.angle_gamma   90.00
#
_symmetry.space_group_name_H-M   'P 1'
#
loop_
_entity.id
_entity.type
_entity.pdbx_description
1 polymer ?
#
loop_
_entity_poly.entity_id
_entity_poly.type
_entity_poly.pdbx_seq_one_letter_code
_entity_poly.pdbx_strand_id
1 'polypeptide(L)'
;MTRSIKHSPEASLQFVIAFIKSIKPESEIETMLAAQMAAVHICAPDASRRYLSTTSLDGKDSAERAMTKLTRTFTTQMEALKRHHAKARKIVRVERVNVESGGQAIVSDVSHQAEG
;
A
#
# COMPACT_ATOMS: atom_id res chain seq x y z
N MET A 1 -25.53 18.67 22.12
CA MET A 1 -25.82 17.38 21.46
C MET A 1 -24.82 17.14 20.33
N THR A 2 -23.59 16.72 20.64
CA THR A 2 -22.64 16.22 19.63
C THR A 2 -22.77 14.70 19.64
N ARG A 3 -23.53 14.18 18.67
CA ARG A 3 -23.65 12.73 18.43
C ARG A 3 -22.25 12.20 18.19
N SER A 4 -21.65 11.59 19.21
CA SER A 4 -20.43 10.82 19.07
C SER A 4 -20.70 9.81 17.96
N ILE A 5 -20.10 10.02 16.78
CA ILE A 5 -20.13 9.05 15.70
C ILE A 5 -19.25 7.91 16.19
N LYS A 6 -19.84 7.03 17.02
CA LYS A 6 -19.23 5.76 17.36
C LYS A 6 -19.04 5.03 16.03
N HIS A 7 -17.78 4.86 15.63
CA HIS A 7 -17.45 3.92 14.56
C HIS A 7 -18.06 2.58 14.96
N SER A 8 -19.06 2.10 14.22
CA SER A 8 -19.60 0.76 14.45
C SER A 8 -18.47 -0.23 14.18
N PRO A 9 -18.13 -1.14 15.12
CA PRO A 9 -17.14 -2.19 14.87
C PRO A 9 -17.46 -2.98 13.59
N GLU A 10 -18.74 -3.14 13.29
CA GLU A 10 -19.23 -3.78 12.07
C GLU A 10 -18.87 -2.97 10.82
N ALA A 11 -19.10 -1.65 10.82
CA ALA A 11 -18.77 -0.78 9.68
C ALA A 11 -17.25 -0.75 9.42
N SER A 12 -16.45 -0.74 10.49
CA SER A 12 -14.99 -0.86 10.39
C SER A 12 -14.57 -2.20 9.80
N LEU A 13 -15.19 -3.31 10.23
CA LEU A 13 -14.92 -4.64 9.69
C LEU A 13 -15.32 -4.74 8.21
N GLN A 14 -16.48 -4.23 7.83
CA GLN A 14 -16.93 -4.19 6.45
C GLN A 14 -15.98 -3.37 5.57
N PHE A 15 -15.51 -2.22 6.06
CA PHE A 15 -14.48 -1.43 5.37
C PHE A 15 -13.19 -2.23 5.18
N VAL A 16 -12.67 -2.88 6.23
CA VAL A 16 -11.46 -3.69 6.14
C VAL A 16 -11.61 -4.80 5.09
N ILE A 17 -12.72 -5.53 5.11
CA ILE A 17 -13.02 -6.59 4.13
C ILE A 17 -13.08 -6.02 2.71
N ALA A 18 -13.79 -4.90 2.51
CA ALA A 18 -13.91 -4.26 1.21
C ALA A 18 -12.56 -3.73 0.70
N PHE A 19 -11.76 -3.13 1.59
CA PHE A 19 -10.44 -2.61 1.28
C PHE A 19 -9.49 -3.74 0.84
N ILE A 20 -9.41 -4.83 1.61
CA ILE A 20 -8.57 -5.99 1.25
C ILE A 20 -9.00 -6.55 -0.11
N LYS A 21 -10.31 -6.71 -0.35
CA LYS A 21 -10.82 -7.17 -1.66
C LYS A 21 -10.41 -6.23 -2.81
N SER A 22 -10.38 -4.92 -2.57
CA SER A 22 -10.01 -3.94 -3.59
C SER A 22 -8.52 -4.00 -3.99
N ILE A 23 -7.65 -4.37 -3.06
CA ILE A 23 -6.21 -4.55 -3.29
C ILE A 23 -5.92 -5.74 -4.19
N LYS A 24 -6.81 -6.75 -4.23
CA LYS A 24 -6.63 -8.02 -4.95
C LYS A 24 -5.26 -8.66 -4.62
N PRO A 25 -5.02 -9.00 -3.35
CA PRO A 25 -3.74 -9.54 -2.92
C PRO A 25 -3.41 -10.85 -3.67
N GLU A 26 -2.18 -10.96 -4.14
CA GLU A 26 -1.64 -12.13 -4.84
C GLU A 26 -0.99 -13.14 -3.87
N SER A 27 -0.91 -12.79 -2.58
CA SER A 27 -0.36 -13.64 -1.52
C SER A 27 -0.94 -13.33 -0.13
N GLU A 28 -0.71 -14.22 0.83
CA GLU A 28 -1.08 -14.04 2.24
C GLU A 28 -0.37 -12.82 2.86
N ILE A 29 0.87 -12.56 2.49
CA ILE A 29 1.64 -11.40 2.98
C ILE A 29 0.99 -10.09 2.51
N GLU A 30 0.55 -10.03 1.25
CA GLU A 30 -0.20 -8.87 0.75
C GLU A 30 -1.55 -8.70 1.45
N THR A 31 -2.21 -9.81 1.79
CA THR A 31 -3.45 -9.78 2.57
C THR A 31 -3.22 -9.18 3.95
N MET A 32 -2.14 -9.59 4.63
CA MET A 32 -1.75 -9.01 5.93
C MET A 32 -1.39 -7.52 5.80
N LEU A 33 -0.64 -7.14 4.76
CA LEU A 33 -0.28 -5.75 4.50
C LEU A 33 -1.53 -4.90 4.24
N ALA A 34 -2.49 -5.40 3.45
CA ALA A 34 -3.76 -4.72 3.18
C ALA A 34 -4.59 -4.53 4.45
N ALA A 35 -4.64 -5.55 5.33
CA ALA A 35 -5.29 -5.42 6.64
C ALA A 35 -4.63 -4.34 7.52
N GLN A 36 -3.29 -4.30 7.54
CA GLN A 36 -2.54 -3.25 8.26
C GLN A 36 -2.79 -1.86 7.67
N MET A 37 -2.83 -1.72 6.34
CA MET A 37 -3.15 -0.46 5.65
C MET A 37 -4.56 0.04 5.98
N ALA A 38 -5.55 -0.86 6.03
CA ALA A 38 -6.91 -0.51 6.43
C ALA A 38 -6.96 0.00 7.88
N ALA A 39 -6.23 -0.64 8.80
CA ALA A 39 -6.15 -0.19 10.19
C ALA A 39 -5.49 1.20 10.30
N VAL A 40 -4.39 1.43 9.58
CA VAL A 40 -3.73 2.75 9.52
C VAL A 40 -4.70 3.80 8.98
N HIS A 41 -5.46 3.48 7.93
CA HIS A 41 -6.46 4.38 7.38
C HIS A 41 -7.59 4.67 8.36
N ILE A 42 -8.07 3.71 9.16
CA ILE A 42 -9.10 3.96 10.18
C ILE A 42 -8.58 4.88 11.29
N CYS A 43 -7.32 4.72 11.70
CA CYS A 43 -6.70 5.54 12.75
C CYS A 43 -6.45 6.99 12.32
N ALA A 44 -6.21 7.26 11.03
CA ALA A 44 -5.86 8.60 10.56
C ALA A 44 -7.02 9.63 10.70
N PRO A 45 -8.27 9.34 10.29
CA PRO A 45 -9.43 10.16 10.57
C PRO A 45 -9.71 10.33 12.06
N ASP A 46 -9.40 9.34 12.90
CA ASP A 46 -9.53 9.50 14.36
C ASP A 46 -8.55 10.55 14.90
N ALA A 47 -7.29 10.52 14.46
CA ALA A 47 -6.32 11.57 14.78
C ALA A 47 -6.77 12.96 14.28
N SER A 48 -7.32 13.04 13.06
CA SER A 48 -7.90 14.28 12.53
C SER A 48 -9.08 14.79 13.36
N ARG A 49 -9.99 13.89 13.79
CA ARG A 49 -11.11 14.25 14.68
C ARG A 49 -10.61 14.80 16.01
N ARG A 50 -9.59 14.17 16.61
CA ARG A 50 -8.95 14.67 17.84
C ARG A 50 -8.38 16.07 17.64
N TYR A 51 -7.66 16.30 16.54
CA TYR A 51 -7.10 17.60 16.18
C TYR A 51 -8.18 18.69 16.09
N LEU A 52 -9.31 18.39 15.46
CA LEU A 52 -10.42 19.33 15.32
C LEU A 52 -11.20 19.56 16.62
N SER A 53 -11.22 18.57 17.53
CA SER A 53 -11.99 18.64 18.78
C SER A 53 -11.26 19.31 19.95
N THR A 54 -9.93 19.32 19.94
CA THR A 54 -9.13 19.82 21.07
C THR A 54 -8.89 21.32 20.99
N THR A 55 -8.98 21.99 22.13
CA THR A 55 -8.70 23.43 22.27
C THR A 55 -7.29 23.71 22.79
N SER A 56 -6.64 22.73 23.43
CA SER A 56 -5.26 22.86 23.90
C SER A 56 -4.25 22.71 22.77
N LEU A 57 -3.17 23.49 22.85
CA LEU A 57 -2.06 23.42 21.89
C LEU A 57 -1.40 22.03 21.92
N ASP A 58 -1.09 21.51 23.10
CA ASP A 58 -0.50 20.17 23.26
C ASP A 58 -1.35 19.05 22.64
N GLY A 59 -2.67 19.17 22.75
CA GLY A 59 -3.61 18.24 22.14
C GLY A 59 -3.57 18.31 20.61
N LYS A 60 -3.50 19.53 20.04
CA LYS A 60 -3.37 19.74 18.59
C LYS A 60 -2.06 19.16 18.09
N ASP A 61 -0.95 19.49 18.73
CA ASP A 61 0.38 19.01 18.34
C ASP A 61 0.47 17.47 18.39
N SER A 62 -0.10 16.86 19.44
CA SER A 62 -0.15 15.39 19.56
C SER A 62 -0.95 14.75 18.43
N ALA A 63 -2.14 15.29 18.14
CA ALA A 63 -3.00 14.78 17.08
C ALA A 63 -2.40 14.99 15.67
N GLU A 64 -1.76 16.14 15.42
CA GLU A 64 -1.05 16.43 14.17
C GLU A 64 0.11 15.46 13.94
N ARG A 65 0.92 15.21 14.98
CA ARG A 65 2.03 14.25 14.92
C ARG A 65 1.51 12.83 14.63
N ALA A 66 0.43 12.40 15.27
CA ALA A 66 -0.18 11.10 15.01
C ALA A 66 -0.70 11.00 13.57
N MET A 67 -1.43 12.00 13.10
CA MET A 67 -1.94 12.08 11.73
C MET A 67 -0.81 12.00 10.71
N THR A 68 0.26 12.79 10.89
CA THR A 68 1.43 12.81 10.01
C THR A 68 2.13 11.45 9.94
N LYS A 69 2.28 10.77 11.08
CA LYS A 69 2.89 9.43 11.12
C LYS A 69 2.03 8.42 10.36
N LEU A 70 0.73 8.40 10.60
CA LEU A 70 -0.19 7.45 9.97
C LEU A 70 -0.27 7.65 8.45
N THR A 71 -0.39 8.89 7.97
CA THR A 71 -0.43 9.16 6.53
C THR A 71 0.88 8.81 5.83
N ARG A 72 2.03 9.10 6.44
CA ARG A 72 3.34 8.66 5.93
C ARG A 72 3.47 7.14 5.90
N THR A 73 3.02 6.45 6.94
CA THR A 73 3.02 4.97 6.97
C THR A 73 2.15 4.43 5.84
N PHE A 74 0.95 4.97 5.62
CA PHE A 74 0.08 4.54 4.54
C PHE A 74 0.73 4.70 3.16
N THR A 75 1.37 5.85 2.89
CA THR A 75 2.12 6.08 1.65
C THR A 75 3.25 5.06 1.48
N THR A 76 4.03 4.80 2.53
CA THR A 76 5.12 3.79 2.48
C THR A 76 4.59 2.39 2.21
N GLN A 77 3.47 2.00 2.83
CA GLN A 77 2.83 0.70 2.58
C GLN A 77 2.31 0.58 1.15
N MET A 78 1.74 1.66 0.59
CA MET A 78 1.32 1.71 -0.81
C MET A 78 2.48 1.50 -1.77
N GLU A 79 3.61 2.17 -1.54
CA GLU A 79 4.82 1.99 -2.36
C GLU A 79 5.44 0.60 -2.20
N ALA A 80 5.39 0.03 -0.99
CA ALA A 80 5.83 -1.35 -0.75
C ALA A 80 4.97 -2.37 -1.52
N LEU A 81 3.65 -2.20 -1.51
CA LEU A 81 2.70 -3.04 -2.23
C LEU A 81 2.93 -2.96 -3.75
N LYS A 82 3.00 -1.73 -4.31
CA LYS A 82 3.30 -1.52 -5.74
C LYS A 82 4.60 -2.20 -6.16
N ARG A 83 5.65 -2.07 -5.34
CA ARG A 83 6.95 -2.71 -5.59
C ARG A 83 6.85 -4.23 -5.54
N HIS A 84 6.04 -4.78 -4.62
CA HIS A 84 5.82 -6.22 -4.51
C HIS A 84 5.13 -6.77 -5.77
N HIS A 85 4.04 -6.13 -6.23
CA HIS A 85 3.35 -6.46 -7.49
C HIS A 85 4.27 -6.36 -8.71
N ALA A 86 5.10 -5.31 -8.77
CA ALA A 86 6.05 -5.16 -9.88
C ALA A 86 7.12 -6.27 -9.91
N LYS A 87 7.56 -6.76 -8.74
CA LYS A 87 8.49 -7.90 -8.64
C LYS A 87 7.81 -9.22 -9.01
N ALA A 88 6.58 -9.44 -8.56
CA ALA A 88 5.81 -10.64 -8.91
C ALA A 88 5.65 -10.82 -10.43
N ARG A 89 5.54 -9.71 -11.18
CA ARG A 89 5.44 -9.72 -12.65
C ARG A 89 6.75 -9.98 -13.38
N LYS A 90 7.92 -9.80 -12.74
CA LYS A 90 9.23 -10.05 -13.37
C LYS A 90 9.64 -11.51 -13.19
N ILE A 91 9.02 -12.41 -13.96
CA ILE A 91 9.46 -13.80 -14.04
C ILE A 91 10.71 -13.87 -14.92
N VAL A 92 11.88 -14.13 -14.32
CA VAL A 92 13.10 -14.43 -15.07
C VAL A 92 13.04 -15.88 -15.53
N ARG A 93 12.80 -16.11 -16.82
CA ARG A 93 12.89 -17.44 -17.42
C ARG A 93 14.33 -17.71 -17.84
N VAL A 94 14.95 -18.72 -17.24
CA VAL A 94 16.28 -19.17 -17.62
C VAL A 94 16.15 -20.17 -18.75
N GLU A 95 16.66 -19.82 -19.92
CA GLU A 95 16.84 -20.73 -21.06
C GLU A 95 18.34 -20.91 -21.29
N ARG A 96 18.80 -22.16 -21.42
CA ARG A 96 20.20 -22.43 -21.76
C ARG A 96 20.40 -22.12 -23.24
N VAL A 97 21.19 -21.09 -23.52
CA VAL A 97 21.64 -20.77 -24.87
C VAL A 97 23.06 -21.31 -25.03
N ASN A 98 23.30 -22.16 -26.04
CA ASN A 98 24.65 -22.60 -26.39
C ASN A 98 25.27 -21.57 -27.35
N VAL A 99 26.46 -21.09 -27.03
CA VAL A 99 27.23 -20.21 -27.89
C VAL A 99 28.44 -20.99 -28.39
N GLU A 100 28.43 -21.30 -29.68
CA GLU A 100 29.52 -22.05 -30.33
C GLU A 100 30.79 -21.20 -30.43
N SER A 101 31.93 -21.86 -30.69
CA SER A 101 33.23 -21.20 -30.83
C SER A 101 33.18 -20.10 -31.90
N GLY A 102 33.49 -18.85 -31.50
CA GLY A 102 33.41 -17.67 -32.36
C GLY A 102 32.07 -16.91 -32.32
N GLY A 103 31.04 -17.43 -31.65
CA GLY A 103 29.77 -16.73 -31.42
C GLY A 103 29.84 -15.71 -30.28
N GLN A 104 29.13 -14.60 -30.42
CA GLN A 104 28.94 -13.61 -29.35
C GLN A 104 27.45 -13.40 -29.10
N ALA A 105 27.05 -13.48 -27.83
CA ALA A 105 25.70 -13.13 -27.40
C ALA A 105 25.70 -11.72 -26.83
N ILE A 106 24.75 -10.89 -27.28
CA ILE A 106 24.56 -9.52 -26.79
C ILE A 106 23.25 -9.48 -26.01
N VAL A 107 23.28 -8.91 -24.80
CA VAL A 107 22.09 -8.63 -23.99
C VAL A 107 21.69 -7.17 -24.22
N SER A 108 20.43 -6.94 -24.57
CA SER A 108 19.87 -5.60 -24.76
C SER A 108 18.42 -5.56 -24.32
N ASP A 109 17.94 -4.38 -23.93
CA ASP A 109 16.52 -4.15 -23.66
C ASP A 109 15.78 -4.06 -24.99
N VAL A 110 14.85 -4.98 -25.24
CA VAL A 110 14.10 -5.05 -26.50
C VAL A 110 12.68 -4.56 -26.25
N SER A 111 12.35 -3.38 -26.76
CA SER A 111 10.97 -2.89 -26.82
C SER A 111 10.44 -3.03 -28.23
N HIS A 112 9.36 -3.79 -28.42
CA HIS A 112 8.65 -3.84 -29.69
C HIS A 112 7.68 -2.65 -29.77
N GLN A 113 8.12 -1.54 -30.37
CA GLN A 113 7.18 -0.54 -30.86
C GLN A 113 6.54 -1.09 -32.15
N ALA A 114 5.27 -1.47 -32.04
CA ALA A 114 4.45 -1.72 -33.22
C ALA A 114 4.08 -0.36 -33.83
N GLU A 115 4.81 0.05 -34.86
CA GLU A 115 4.39 1.14 -35.74
C GLU A 115 3.45 0.58 -36.81
N GLY A 116 2.29 1.22 -36.95
CA GLY A 116 1.36 1.04 -38.06
C GLY A 116 1.55 2.11 -39.11
#